data_AF-A0A931XIF3-F1
#
_entry.id   AF-A0A931XIF3-F1
#
_cell.length_a   1.000
_cell.length_b   1.000
_cell.length_c   1.000
_cell.angle_alpha   90.00
_cell.angle_beta   90.00
_cell.angle_gamma   90.00
#
_symmetry.space_group_name_H-M   'P 1'
#
loop_
_entity.id
_entity.type
_entity.pdbx_description
1 polymer ?
#
loop_
_entity_poly.entity_id
_entity_poly.type
_entity_poly.pdbx_seq_one_letter_code
_entity_poly.pdbx_strand_id
1 'polypeptide(L)'
;MPRQPAFQPERARALGLPVEHWHTLQRGEAVFWRGHAVEPSEVLGPPRRGLAVAYLTDTRPAARLVELAAGVDLLVCEGTYGDDADAAKAVEHGHMTFREAAELAAAAGARRL
;
A
#
# COMPACT_ATOMS: atom_id res chain seq x y z
N MET A 1 -6.59 4.54 3.24
CA MET A 1 -7.80 3.80 3.67
C MET A 1 -7.40 2.41 4.13
N PRO A 2 -7.96 1.89 5.23
CA PRO A 2 -7.67 0.54 5.68
C PRO A 2 -8.15 -0.49 4.65
N ARG A 3 -7.35 -1.52 4.40
CA ARG A 3 -7.72 -2.60 3.49
C ARG A 3 -8.73 -3.47 4.22
N GLN A 4 -9.90 -3.74 3.62
CA GLN A 4 -10.88 -4.66 4.21
C GLN A 4 -10.21 -5.98 4.60
N PRO A 5 -10.61 -6.67 5.67
CA PRO A 5 -10.10 -8.00 5.99
C PRO A 5 -10.27 -9.00 4.85
N ALA A 6 -9.49 -10.08 4.86
CA ALA A 6 -9.67 -11.15 3.90
C ALA A 6 -10.91 -11.97 4.27
N PHE A 7 -11.78 -12.24 3.31
CA PHE A 7 -12.82 -13.27 3.47
C PHE A 7 -12.16 -14.64 3.68
N GLN A 8 -12.76 -15.46 4.53
CA GLN A 8 -12.31 -16.83 4.83
C GLN A 8 -13.38 -17.82 4.35
N PRO A 9 -13.36 -18.23 3.06
CA PRO A 9 -14.37 -19.12 2.47
C PRO A 9 -14.60 -20.41 3.27
N GLU A 10 -13.54 -20.99 3.84
CA GLU A 10 -13.64 -22.23 4.60
C GLU A 10 -14.46 -22.08 5.89
N ARG A 11 -14.38 -20.92 6.57
CA ARG A 11 -15.24 -20.65 7.74
C ARG A 11 -16.70 -20.46 7.33
N ALA A 12 -16.95 -19.74 6.24
CA ALA A 12 -18.30 -19.57 5.72
C ALA A 12 -18.93 -20.91 5.30
N ARG A 13 -18.16 -21.78 4.63
CA ARG A 13 -18.58 -23.14 4.25
C ARG A 13 -18.84 -24.02 5.47
N ALA A 14 -18.02 -23.93 6.52
CA ALA A 14 -18.23 -24.67 7.76
C ALA A 14 -19.53 -24.27 8.49
N LEU A 15 -19.92 -22.99 8.38
CA LEU A 15 -21.23 -22.49 8.85
C LEU A 15 -22.39 -22.86 7.91
N GLY A 16 -22.09 -23.50 6.77
CA GLY A 16 -23.05 -23.84 5.74
C GLY A 16 -23.68 -22.61 5.10
N LEU A 17 -22.97 -21.47 5.03
CA LEU A 17 -23.44 -20.23 4.44
C LEU A 17 -23.41 -20.29 2.91
N PRO A 18 -24.56 -20.09 2.24
CA PRO A 18 -24.62 -19.87 0.82
C PRO A 18 -23.77 -18.67 0.35
N VAL A 19 -23.27 -18.71 -0.88
CA VAL A 19 -22.33 -17.72 -1.43
C VAL A 19 -22.93 -16.32 -1.58
N GLU A 20 -24.25 -16.23 -1.72
CA GLU A 20 -25.00 -14.98 -1.82
C GLU A 20 -24.87 -14.09 -0.58
N HIS A 21 -24.59 -14.67 0.60
CA HIS A 21 -24.38 -13.93 1.83
C HIS A 21 -22.95 -13.42 2.01
N TRP A 22 -21.99 -13.93 1.23
CA TRP A 22 -20.57 -13.66 1.45
C TRP A 22 -20.22 -12.20 1.18
N HIS A 23 -20.84 -11.58 0.17
CA HIS A 23 -20.64 -10.17 -0.15
C HIS A 23 -21.12 -9.24 0.97
N THR A 24 -22.28 -9.51 1.56
CA THR A 24 -22.84 -8.75 2.68
C THR A 24 -21.91 -8.80 3.89
N LEU A 25 -21.43 -10.00 4.24
CA LEU A 25 -20.45 -10.20 5.31
C LEU A 25 -19.12 -9.50 5.00
N GLN A 26 -18.64 -9.54 3.76
CA GLN A 26 -17.41 -8.86 3.34
C GLN A 26 -17.51 -7.33 3.46
N ARG A 27 -18.71 -6.74 3.32
CA ARG A 27 -18.94 -5.31 3.56
C ARG A 27 -19.02 -4.94 5.05
N GLY A 28 -19.02 -5.93 5.94
CA GLY A 28 -19.14 -5.72 7.39
C GLY A 28 -20.58 -5.69 7.89
N GLU A 29 -21.53 -6.23 7.13
CA GLU A 29 -22.94 -6.34 7.52
C GLU A 29 -23.24 -7.78 7.96
N ALA A 30 -23.90 -7.94 9.11
CA ALA A 30 -24.36 -9.24 9.59
C ALA A 30 -25.49 -9.79 8.71
N VAL A 31 -25.61 -11.12 8.64
CA VAL A 31 -26.68 -11.81 7.91
C VAL A 31 -27.41 -12.78 8.83
N PHE A 32 -28.71 -12.97 8.62
CA PHE A 32 -29.46 -13.99 9.35
C PHE A 32 -29.49 -15.30 8.56
N TRP A 33 -28.98 -16.38 9.15
CA TRP A 33 -28.90 -17.69 8.50
C TRP A 33 -29.20 -18.81 9.50
N ARG A 34 -30.05 -19.77 9.12
CA ARG A 34 -30.42 -20.94 9.96
C ARG A 34 -30.78 -20.57 11.41
N GLY A 35 -31.56 -19.50 11.57
CA GLY A 35 -32.09 -19.11 12.88
C GLY A 35 -31.13 -18.34 13.78
N HIS A 36 -29.94 -17.94 13.31
CA HIS A 36 -29.03 -17.07 14.05
C HIS A 36 -28.44 -15.98 13.15
N ALA A 37 -27.97 -14.89 13.77
CA ALA A 37 -27.17 -13.89 13.09
C ALA A 37 -25.73 -14.39 12.96
N VAL A 38 -25.17 -14.28 11.76
CA VAL A 38 -23.75 -14.48 11.48
C VAL A 38 -23.10 -13.12 11.37
N GLU A 39 -22.08 -12.91 12.18
CA GLU A 39 -21.29 -11.68 12.21
C GLU A 39 -20.11 -11.73 11.21
N PRO A 40 -19.71 -10.59 10.62
CA PRO A 40 -18.54 -10.54 9.73
C PRO A 40 -17.26 -11.12 10.36
N SER A 41 -17.05 -10.92 11.67
CA SER A 41 -15.88 -11.44 12.40
C SER A 41 -15.77 -12.97 12.41
N GLU A 42 -16.87 -13.68 12.14
CA GLU A 42 -16.91 -15.14 12.05
C GLU A 42 -16.36 -15.67 10.72
N VAL A 43 -16.28 -14.83 9.69
CA VAL A 43 -15.81 -15.22 8.35
C VAL A 43 -14.73 -14.29 7.79
N LEU A 44 -14.40 -13.21 8.49
CA LEU A 44 -13.33 -12.30 8.14
C LEU A 44 -12.06 -12.59 8.95
N GLY A 45 -10.91 -12.46 8.28
CA GLY A 45 -9.61 -12.52 8.92
C GLY A 45 -9.26 -11.28 9.74
N PRO A 46 -8.02 -11.18 10.24
CA PRO A 46 -7.59 -10.01 10.99
C PRO A 46 -7.57 -8.74 10.11
N PRO A 47 -7.62 -7.54 10.74
CA PRO A 47 -7.42 -6.28 10.04
C PRO A 47 -6.13 -6.29 9.21
N ARG A 48 -6.21 -5.74 7.98
CA ARG A 48 -5.07 -5.68 7.06
C ARG A 48 -4.60 -4.24 6.94
N ARG A 49 -3.30 -4.00 7.17
CA ARG A 49 -2.68 -2.70 6.90
C ARG A 49 -2.89 -2.35 5.42
N GLY A 50 -3.26 -1.09 5.15
CA GLY A 50 -3.32 -0.58 3.78
C GLY A 50 -1.94 -0.56 3.13
N LEU A 51 -1.90 -0.63 1.80
CA LEU A 51 -0.67 -0.37 1.06
C LEU A 51 -0.50 1.14 0.88
N ALA A 52 0.73 1.62 1.04
CA ALA A 52 1.10 3.02 0.79
C ALA A 52 2.09 3.08 -0.38
N VAL A 53 1.83 3.97 -1.33
CA VAL A 53 2.71 4.21 -2.49
C VAL A 53 2.95 5.71 -2.59
N ALA A 54 4.20 6.10 -2.77
CA ALA A 54 4.57 7.48 -3.14
C ALA A 54 5.08 7.48 -4.59
N TYR A 55 4.66 8.48 -5.35
CA TYR A 55 5.08 8.67 -6.74
C TYR A 55 5.71 10.06 -6.87
N LEU A 56 7.04 10.08 -7.00
CA LEU A 56 7.86 11.29 -7.07
C LEU A 56 8.49 11.35 -8.46
N THR A 57 8.15 12.36 -9.22
CA THR A 57 8.65 12.58 -10.58
C THR A 57 9.05 14.04 -10.74
N ASP A 58 9.98 14.32 -11.65
CA ASP A 58 10.42 15.65 -12.10
C ASP A 58 10.62 16.64 -10.95
N THR A 59 11.54 16.31 -10.05
CA THR A 59 11.88 17.07 -8.86
C THR A 59 13.31 16.82 -8.38
N ARG A 60 13.88 17.80 -7.66
CA ARG A 60 15.15 17.64 -6.94
C ARG A 60 14.93 17.04 -5.55
N PRO A 61 15.94 16.39 -4.96
CA PRO A 61 15.85 15.88 -3.60
C PRO A 61 15.49 17.01 -2.61
N ALA A 62 14.50 16.77 -1.75
CA ALA A 62 14.06 17.73 -0.75
C ALA A 62 13.53 17.02 0.50
N ALA A 63 13.72 17.61 1.68
CA ALA A 63 13.31 17.02 2.96
C ALA A 63 11.80 16.64 2.99
N ARG A 64 10.94 17.50 2.44
CA ARG A 64 9.49 17.23 2.33
C ARG A 64 9.16 15.94 1.56
N LEU A 65 10.02 15.52 0.63
CA LEU A 65 9.80 14.30 -0.15
C LEU A 65 10.12 13.05 0.66
N VAL A 66 11.12 13.15 1.54
CA VAL A 66 11.44 12.10 2.53
C VAL A 66 10.26 11.92 3.49
N GLU A 67 9.71 13.03 4.00
CA GLU A 67 8.53 13.00 4.88
C GLU A 67 7.30 12.41 4.17
N LEU A 68 7.08 12.79 2.90
CA LEU A 68 5.97 12.26 2.09
C LEU A 68 6.09 10.76 1.82
N ALA A 69 7.32 10.27 1.58
CA ALA A 69 7.59 8.87 1.28
C ALA A 69 7.84 8.02 2.54
N ALA A 70 7.66 8.59 3.75
CA ALA A 70 8.01 7.92 5.00
C ALA A 70 7.30 6.56 5.15
N GLY A 71 8.07 5.47 5.17
CA GLY A 71 7.60 4.11 5.42
C GLY A 71 6.67 3.52 4.35
N VAL A 72 6.62 4.10 3.15
CA VAL A 72 5.79 3.58 2.05
C VAL A 72 6.21 2.17 1.65
N ASP A 73 5.25 1.40 1.13
CA ASP A 73 5.51 0.03 0.65
C ASP A 73 6.23 0.02 -0.69
N LEU A 74 5.96 1.02 -1.53
CA LEU A 74 6.62 1.25 -2.81
C LEU A 74 6.81 2.75 -2.98
N LEU A 75 8.05 3.15 -3.22
CA LEU A 75 8.38 4.49 -3.70
C LEU A 75 8.72 4.36 -5.18
N VAL A 76 7.94 5.00 -6.04
CA VAL A 76 8.34 5.23 -7.43
C VAL A 76 8.97 6.60 -7.47
N CYS A 77 10.29 6.65 -7.65
CA CYS A 77 11.05 7.90 -7.68
C CYS A 77 11.74 8.04 -9.03
N GLU A 78 11.82 9.27 -9.53
CA GLU A 78 12.67 9.57 -10.68
C GLU A 78 14.15 9.34 -10.36
N GLY A 79 14.93 9.24 -11.42
CA GLY A 79 16.37 9.13 -11.41
C GLY A 79 16.87 9.29 -12.83
N THR A 80 16.64 10.44 -13.44
CA THR A 80 16.92 10.68 -14.86
C THR A 80 18.38 10.43 -15.23
N TYR A 81 19.31 10.61 -14.28
CA TYR A 81 20.75 10.45 -14.51
C TYR A 81 21.32 9.23 -13.79
N GLY A 82 21.87 8.28 -14.55
CA GLY A 82 22.42 7.04 -13.98
C GLY A 82 23.84 7.17 -13.42
N ASP A 83 24.62 8.11 -13.92
CA ASP A 83 26.02 8.34 -13.51
C ASP A 83 26.11 9.55 -12.57
N ASP A 84 26.88 9.42 -11.49
CA ASP A 84 27.16 10.50 -10.55
C ASP A 84 27.91 11.67 -11.24
N ALA A 85 28.64 11.41 -12.32
CA ALA A 85 29.28 12.43 -13.13
C ALA A 85 28.29 13.41 -13.77
N ASP A 86 27.02 13.01 -13.95
CA ASP A 86 25.96 13.86 -14.49
C ASP A 86 25.21 14.66 -13.41
N ALA A 87 25.64 14.64 -12.14
CA ALA A 87 24.97 15.36 -11.06
C ALA A 87 24.78 16.86 -11.34
N ALA A 88 25.73 17.51 -12.01
CA ALA A 88 25.60 18.91 -12.40
C ALA A 88 24.43 19.13 -13.38
N LYS A 89 24.22 18.23 -14.34
CA LYS A 89 23.09 18.26 -15.28
C LYS A 89 21.78 17.96 -14.58
N ALA A 90 21.80 17.04 -13.62
CA ALA A 90 20.65 16.73 -12.77
C ALA A 90 20.17 17.99 -12.02
N VAL A 91 21.10 18.73 -11.42
CA VAL A 91 20.82 20.02 -10.78
C VAL A 91 20.32 21.06 -11.79
N GLU A 92 21.02 21.23 -12.92
CA GLU A 92 20.68 22.21 -13.97
C GLU A 92 19.27 22.00 -14.52
N HIS A 93 18.86 20.74 -14.74
CA HIS A 93 17.57 20.39 -15.31
C HIS A 93 16.50 20.04 -14.27
N GLY A 94 16.81 20.11 -12.98
CA GLY A 94 15.82 19.90 -11.92
C GLY A 94 15.41 18.44 -11.66
N HIS A 95 16.25 17.48 -12.05
CA HIS A 95 16.02 16.03 -11.94
C HIS A 95 16.99 15.37 -10.96
N MET A 96 16.78 14.11 -10.60
CA MET A 96 17.65 13.33 -9.71
C MET A 96 18.63 12.41 -10.46
N THR A 97 19.73 12.08 -9.80
CA THR A 97 20.51 10.90 -10.14
C THR A 97 19.92 9.63 -9.52
N PHE A 98 20.30 8.45 -10.01
CA PHE A 98 19.98 7.17 -9.35
C PHE A 98 20.43 7.13 -7.89
N ARG A 99 21.61 7.68 -7.58
CA ARG A 99 22.11 7.77 -6.21
C ARG A 99 21.19 8.60 -5.33
N GLU A 100 20.80 9.78 -5.79
CA GLU A 100 19.94 10.68 -5.02
C GLU A 100 18.55 10.07 -4.76
N ALA A 101 18.00 9.37 -5.75
CA ALA A 101 16.75 8.62 -5.60
C ALA A 101 16.88 7.52 -4.54
N ALA A 102 17.99 6.76 -4.56
CA ALA A 102 18.28 5.72 -3.58
C ALA A 102 18.49 6.28 -2.16
N GLU A 103 19.20 7.40 -2.03
CA GLU A 103 19.42 8.09 -0.76
C GLU A 103 18.10 8.61 -0.17
N LEU A 104 17.23 9.19 -1.00
CA LEU A 104 15.89 9.64 -0.60
C LEU A 104 15.05 8.45 -0.11
N ALA A 105 15.05 7.34 -0.85
CA ALA A 105 14.32 6.13 -0.47
C ALA A 105 14.80 5.53 0.85
N ALA A 106 16.12 5.48 1.05
CA ALA A 106 16.73 5.01 2.28
C ALA A 106 16.38 5.91 3.47
N ALA A 107 16.48 7.23 3.31
CA ALA A 107 16.09 8.19 4.34
C ALA A 107 14.60 8.12 4.69
N ALA A 108 13.74 7.85 3.70
CA ALA A 108 12.31 7.68 3.91
C ALA A 108 11.95 6.33 4.55
N GLY A 109 12.89 5.37 4.61
CA GLY A 109 12.59 4.01 5.04
C GLY A 109 11.57 3.33 4.13
N ALA A 110 11.57 3.66 2.83
CA ALA A 110 10.72 3.01 1.84
C ALA A 110 11.07 1.51 1.76
N ARG A 111 10.07 0.64 1.71
CA ARG A 111 10.30 -0.82 1.70
C ARG A 111 10.83 -1.31 0.36
N ARG A 112 10.48 -0.61 -0.72
CA ARG A 112 10.92 -0.85 -2.09
C ARG A 112 11.03 0.50 -2.81
N LEU A 113 12.04 0.60 -3.67
CA LEU A 113 12.25 1.65 -4.66
C LEU A 113 12.10 1.03 -6.05
#